data_AF-P81330-F1
#
_entry.id   AF-P81330-F1
#
_cell.length_a   1.000
_cell.length_b   1.000
_cell.length_c   1.000
_cell.angle_alpha   90.00
_cell.angle_beta   90.00
_cell.angle_gamma   90.00
#
_symmetry.space_group_name_H-M   'P 1'
#
loop_
_entity.id
_entity.type
_entity.pdbx_description
1 polymer ?
#
loop_
_entity_poly.entity_id
_entity_poly.type
_entity_poly.pdbx_seq_one_letter_code
_entity_poly.pdbx_strand_id
1 'polypeptide(L)'
;MRLTIEVIKERIVERKLFKRNRKSIEVKILAGLLYYLGLSLRKVSLFLSQFEDISHESVRIYYHKIKEVLNRFPSNSKFDTVVSWIKSFMMFYNWVKSLT
;
A
#
# COMPACT_ATOMS: atom_id res chain seq x y z
N MET A 1 -13.54 -14.85 3.66
CA MET A 1 -13.36 -13.74 2.70
C MET A 1 -11.94 -13.79 2.18
N ARG A 2 -11.71 -14.01 0.87
CA ARG A 2 -10.36 -13.88 0.28
C ARG A 2 -9.82 -12.50 0.66
N LEU A 3 -8.66 -12.42 1.33
CA LEU A 3 -8.11 -11.16 1.82
C LEU A 3 -8.00 -10.18 0.64
N THR A 4 -8.43 -8.94 0.85
CA THR A 4 -8.42 -7.89 -0.19
C THR A 4 -7.03 -7.72 -0.82
N ILE A 5 -5.97 -7.98 -0.06
CA ILE A 5 -4.58 -7.97 -0.55
C ILE A 5 -4.37 -9.04 -1.63
N GLU A 6 -4.88 -10.26 -1.45
CA GLU A 6 -4.75 -11.33 -2.45
C GLU A 6 -5.49 -10.99 -3.75
N VAL A 7 -6.69 -10.43 -3.65
CA VAL A 7 -7.46 -9.98 -4.82
C VAL A 7 -6.72 -8.85 -5.56
N ILE A 8 -6.11 -7.92 -4.82
CA ILE A 8 -5.30 -6.85 -5.40
C ILE A 8 -4.05 -7.45 -6.08
N LYS A 9 -3.38 -8.40 -5.43
CA LYS A 9 -2.19 -9.07 -5.94
C LYS A 9 -2.49 -9.83 -7.23
N GLU A 10 -3.58 -10.60 -7.26
CA GLU A 10 -4.08 -11.32 -8.44
C GLU A 10 -4.30 -10.34 -9.61
N ARG A 11 -5.05 -9.26 -9.40
CA ARG A 11 -5.28 -8.22 -10.43
C ARG A 11 -4.01 -7.53 -10.92
N ILE A 12 -3.05 -7.29 -10.03
CA ILE A 12 -1.76 -6.67 -10.37
C ILE A 12 -0.92 -7.61 -11.23
N VAL A 13 -0.93 -8.90 -10.90
CA VAL A 13 -0.22 -9.95 -11.64
C VAL A 13 -0.86 -10.14 -13.02
N GLU A 14 -2.19 -10.26 -13.10
CA GLU A 14 -2.95 -10.35 -14.35
C GLU A 14 -2.66 -9.20 -15.30
N ARG A 15 -2.63 -7.97 -14.78
CA ARG A 15 -2.33 -6.76 -15.56
C ARG A 15 -0.84 -6.53 -15.83
N LYS A 16 0.04 -7.37 -15.28
CA LYS A 16 1.51 -7.27 -15.40
C LYS A 16 2.06 -5.86 -15.10
N LEU A 17 1.48 -5.16 -14.12
CA LEU A 17 1.81 -3.75 -13.81
C LEU A 17 3.26 -3.57 -13.35
N PHE A 18 3.82 -4.61 -12.71
CA PHE A 18 5.18 -4.64 -12.21
C PHE A 18 6.01 -5.69 -12.92
N LYS A 19 6.59 -5.33 -14.07
CA LYS A 19 7.56 -6.17 -14.77
C LYS A 19 8.88 -6.34 -14.00
N ARG A 20 9.29 -5.33 -13.23
CA ARG A 20 10.58 -5.31 -12.51
C ARG A 20 10.46 -5.92 -11.11
N ASN A 21 11.15 -7.04 -10.88
CA ASN A 21 11.17 -7.75 -9.61
C ASN A 21 12.33 -7.33 -8.68
N ARG A 22 12.60 -6.02 -8.55
CA ARG A 22 13.61 -5.53 -7.60
C ARG A 22 13.09 -5.35 -6.17
N LYS A 23 11.77 -5.28 -6.01
CA LYS A 23 11.05 -5.02 -4.77
C LYS A 23 9.84 -5.94 -4.74
N SER A 24 9.50 -6.47 -3.57
CA SER A 24 8.38 -7.42 -3.44
C SER A 24 7.07 -6.78 -3.89
N ILE A 25 6.12 -7.59 -4.35
CA ILE A 25 4.84 -7.09 -4.84
C ILE A 25 4.04 -6.52 -3.66
N GLU A 26 4.14 -7.16 -2.51
CA GLU A 26 3.54 -6.79 -1.23
C GLU A 26 3.94 -5.38 -0.81
N VAL A 27 5.24 -5.07 -0.85
CA VAL A 27 5.77 -3.75 -0.51
C VAL A 27 5.27 -2.68 -1.49
N LYS A 28 5.20 -3.00 -2.79
CA LYS A 28 4.64 -2.08 -3.79
C LYS A 28 3.16 -1.79 -3.57
N ILE A 29 2.39 -2.84 -3.23
CA ILE A 29 0.96 -2.73 -2.89
C ILE A 29 0.80 -1.85 -1.65
N LEU A 30 1.56 -2.14 -0.60
CA LEU A 30 1.50 -1.40 0.66
C LEU A 30 1.85 0.08 0.45
N ALA A 31 2.87 0.39 -0.35
CA ALA A 31 3.23 1.76 -0.72
C ALA A 31 2.06 2.51 -1.39
N GLY A 32 1.44 1.88 -2.39
CA GLY A 32 0.32 2.46 -3.10
C GLY A 32 -0.90 2.68 -2.20
N LEU A 33 -1.20 1.72 -1.32
CA LEU A 33 -2.33 1.80 -0.38
C LEU A 33 -2.12 2.88 0.68
N LEU A 34 -0.96 2.92 1.32
CA LEU A 34 -0.66 3.91 2.34
C LEU A 34 -0.76 5.34 1.78
N TYR A 35 -0.22 5.56 0.58
CA TYR A 35 -0.35 6.86 -0.08
C TYR A 35 -1.79 7.17 -0.53
N TYR A 36 -2.53 6.19 -1.05
CA TYR A 36 -3.95 6.34 -1.39
C TYR A 36 -4.78 6.74 -0.16
N LEU A 37 -4.43 6.26 1.04
CA LEU A 37 -5.09 6.59 2.30
C LEU A 37 -4.70 7.95 2.88
N GLY A 38 -3.85 8.71 2.21
CA GLY A 38 -3.50 10.09 2.58
C GLY A 38 -2.21 10.24 3.38
N LEU A 39 -1.41 9.19 3.57
CA LEU A 39 -0.06 9.36 4.09
C LEU A 39 0.78 10.09 3.03
N SER A 40 1.62 11.03 3.48
CA SER A 40 2.54 11.72 2.56
C SER A 40 3.58 10.75 2.01
N LEU A 41 4.03 10.98 0.77
CA LEU A 41 5.05 10.14 0.11
C LEU A 41 6.28 9.92 1.00
N ARG A 42 6.70 10.96 1.73
CA ARG A 42 7.83 10.91 2.66
C ARG A 42 7.57 10.02 3.87
N LYS A 43 6.38 10.10 4.47
CA LYS A 43 6.00 9.21 5.60
C LYS A 43 5.90 7.76 5.15
N VAL A 44 5.32 7.50 3.98
CA VAL A 44 5.24 6.14 3.41
C VAL A 44 6.62 5.58 3.14
N SER A 45 7.50 6.36 2.50
CA SER A 45 8.90 5.97 2.27
C SER A 45 9.63 5.68 3.57
N LEU A 46 9.56 6.57 4.55
CA LEU A 46 10.19 6.36 5.87
C LEU A 46 9.67 5.09 6.56
N PHE A 47 8.36 4.86 6.51
CA PHE A 47 7.75 3.68 7.09
C PHE A 47 8.19 2.40 6.38
N LEU A 48 8.14 2.38 5.05
CA LEU A 48 8.51 1.19 4.28
C LEU A 48 10.00 0.89 4.31
N SER A 49 10.85 1.91 4.43
CA SER A 49 12.29 1.75 4.61
C SER A 49 12.66 0.96 5.88
N GLN A 50 11.74 0.77 6.83
CA GLN A 50 11.93 -0.15 7.96
C GLN A 50 11.95 -1.63 7.53
N PHE A 51 11.34 -1.96 6.39
CA PHE A 51 11.30 -3.30 5.83
C PHE A 51 12.22 -3.43 4.62
N GLU A 52 12.19 -2.43 3.76
CA GLU A 52 12.91 -2.43 2.50
C GLU A 52 13.16 -0.99 2.01
N ASP A 53 14.41 -0.66 1.68
CA ASP A 53 14.77 0.69 1.26
C ASP A 53 13.98 1.15 0.03
N ILE A 54 13.20 2.22 0.21
CA ILE A 54 12.32 2.78 -0.81
C ILE A 54 12.38 4.30 -0.79
N SER A 55 12.63 4.90 -1.95
CA SER A 55 12.50 6.34 -2.14
C SER A 55 11.04 6.77 -2.26
N HIS A 56 10.73 7.97 -1.80
CA HIS A 56 9.39 8.57 -1.95
C HIS A 56 8.93 8.69 -3.42
N GLU A 57 9.85 8.84 -4.36
CA GLU A 57 9.55 8.78 -5.81
C GLU A 57 9.10 7.38 -6.25
N SER A 58 9.69 6.32 -5.70
CA SER A 58 9.25 4.96 -5.98
C SER A 58 7.83 4.72 -5.47
N VAL A 59 7.49 5.25 -4.28
CA VAL A 59 6.12 5.21 -3.73
C VAL A 59 5.14 5.87 -4.70
N ARG A 60 5.47 7.05 -5.23
CA ARG A 60 4.63 7.77 -6.20
C ARG A 60 4.37 6.92 -7.44
N ILE A 61 5.41 6.31 -8.01
CA ILE A 61 5.29 5.43 -9.19
C ILE A 61 4.39 4.23 -8.89
N TYR A 62 4.56 3.58 -7.74
CA TYR A 62 3.75 2.42 -7.36
C TYR A 62 2.29 2.78 -7.18
N TYR A 63 2.01 3.90 -6.53
CA TYR A 63 0.67 4.44 -6.42
C TYR A 63 0.04 4.67 -7.79
N HIS A 64 0.69 5.38 -8.72
CA HIS A 64 0.07 5.68 -10.01
C HIS A 64 -0.30 4.41 -10.78
N LYS A 65 0.55 3.37 -10.69
CA LYS A 65 0.25 2.06 -11.30
C LYS A 65 -0.93 1.35 -10.65
N ILE A 66 -0.99 1.37 -9.32
CA ILE A 66 -2.02 0.65 -8.57
C ILE A 66 -3.35 1.42 -8.52
N LYS A 67 -3.32 2.75 -8.65
CA LYS A 67 -4.52 3.62 -8.63
C LYS A 67 -5.57 3.16 -9.64
N GLU A 68 -5.16 2.73 -10.83
CA GLU A 68 -6.08 2.19 -11.84
C GLU A 68 -6.80 0.91 -11.39
N VAL A 69 -6.14 0.10 -10.57
CA VAL A 69 -6.71 -1.13 -9.98
C VAL A 69 -7.63 -0.80 -8.81
N LEU A 70 -7.22 0.14 -7.96
CA LEU A 70 -8.00 0.60 -6.80
C LEU A 70 -9.29 1.29 -7.23
N ASN A 71 -9.25 2.13 -8.26
CA ASN A 71 -10.43 2.81 -8.77
C ASN A 71 -11.47 1.87 -9.40
N ARG A 72 -11.06 0.64 -9.79
CA ARG A 72 -11.96 -0.40 -10.32
C ARG A 72 -12.34 -1.44 -9.27
N PHE A 73 -12.18 -1.17 -7.97
CA PHE A 73 -12.61 -2.12 -6.95
C PHE A 73 -14.15 -2.08 -6.84
N PRO A 74 -14.88 -3.18 -7.16
CA PRO A 74 -16.35 -3.12 -7.25
C PRO A 74 -17.06 -3.24 -5.90
N SER A 75 -16.36 -3.18 -4.77
CA SER A 75 -16.98 -3.37 -3.45
C SER A 75 -16.29 -2.52 -2.39
N ASN A 76 -16.84 -1.32 -2.12
CA ASN A 76 -16.38 -0.45 -1.03
C ASN A 76 -16.26 -1.21 0.30
N SER A 77 -17.19 -2.13 0.57
CA SER A 77 -17.22 -2.93 1.81
C SER A 77 -15.93 -3.70 2.13
N LYS A 78 -15.22 -4.23 1.12
CA LYS A 78 -13.95 -4.97 1.33
C LYS A 78 -12.74 -4.05 1.46
N PHE A 79 -12.82 -2.88 0.84
CA PHE A 79 -11.79 -1.86 0.95
C PHE A 79 -11.82 -1.24 2.35
N ASP A 80 -13.02 -1.02 2.90
CA ASP A 80 -13.22 -0.51 4.26
C ASP A 80 -12.52 -1.34 5.33
N THR A 81 -12.48 -2.68 5.21
CA THR A 81 -11.75 -3.54 6.16
C THR A 81 -10.24 -3.32 6.10
N VAL A 82 -9.68 -3.15 4.91
CA VAL A 82 -8.24 -2.83 4.74
C VAL A 82 -7.95 -1.45 5.29
N VAL A 83 -8.81 -0.48 5.01
CA VAL A 83 -8.71 0.88 5.56
C VAL A 83 -8.74 0.83 7.08
N SER A 84 -9.65 0.04 7.66
CA SER A 84 -9.76 -0.12 9.11
C SER A 84 -8.49 -0.73 9.70
N TRP A 85 -7.97 -1.81 9.12
CA TRP A 85 -6.72 -2.42 9.59
C TRP A 85 -5.53 -1.46 9.50
N ILE A 86 -5.40 -0.72 8.39
CA ILE A 86 -4.35 0.28 8.22
C ILE A 86 -4.54 1.45 9.20
N LYS A 87 -5.78 1.89 9.47
CA LYS A 87 -6.07 2.90 10.50
C LYS A 87 -5.64 2.42 11.88
N SER A 88 -6.03 1.21 12.29
CA SER A 88 -5.62 0.61 13.56
C SER A 88 -4.09 0.50 13.65
N PHE A 89 -3.43 0.12 12.56
CA PHE A 89 -1.98 0.06 12.48
C PHE A 89 -1.32 1.44 12.54
N MET A 90 -1.88 2.47 11.87
CA MET A 90 -1.39 3.84 11.94
C MET A 90 -1.57 4.42 13.35
N MET A 91 -2.69 4.12 14.03
CA MET A 91 -2.89 4.51 15.43
C MET A 91 -1.78 3.90 16.31
N PHE A 92 -1.48 2.62 16.11
CA PHE A 92 -0.39 1.94 16.80
C PHE A 92 0.97 2.57 16.48
N TYR A 93 1.28 2.82 15.20
CA TYR A 93 2.53 3.46 14.79
C TYR A 93 2.69 4.87 15.41
N ASN A 94 1.63 5.68 15.39
CA ASN A 94 1.65 7.01 15.99
C ASN A 94 1.83 6.94 17.51
N TRP A 95 1.20 5.96 18.16
CA TRP A 95 1.37 5.71 19.59
C TRP A 95 2.82 5.32 19.93
N VAL A 96 3.41 4.35 19.22
CA VAL A 96 4.82 3.97 19.37
C VAL A 96 5.74 5.17 19.13
N LYS A 97 5.47 5.95 18.08
CA LYS A 97 6.25 7.15 17.77
C LYS A 97 6.10 8.25 18.84
N SER A 98 4.99 8.31 19.57
CA SER A 98 4.84 9.26 20.68
C SER A 98 5.65 8.89 21.92
N LEU A 99 6.07 7.63 22.03
CA LEU A 99 6.89 7.11 23.12
C LEU A 99 8.40 7.23 22.85
N THR A 100 8.80 7.47 21.59
CA THR A 100 10.20 7.57 21.15
C THR A 100 10.55 9.02 20.82
#